data_AF-A0A2U2XFT1-F1
#
_entry.id   AF-A0A2U2XFT1-F1
#
_cell.length_a   1.000
_cell.length_b   1.000
_cell.length_c   1.000
_cell.angle_alpha   90.00
_cell.angle_beta   90.00
_cell.angle_gamma   90.00
#
_symmetry.space_group_name_H-M   'P 1'
#
loop_
_entity.id
_entity.type
_entity.pdbx_description
1 polymer ?
#
loop_
_entity_poly.entity_id
_entity_poly.type
_entity_poly.pdbx_seq_one_letter_code
_entity_poly.pdbx_strand_id
1 'polypeptide(L)'
;MMKNLQKIAIAAVLTISTSAMSFAAHLGDQLTFSAKMDGLQEVPAVTTTGQGVATMVLNGTRDTLCVSIYTAGVPEAISGIHLHNGAAGTNGGVAYDLTPFLINGNVKTIITGTDLTPALISNMIEGDIYVNAHTMTNMDGEIRGQVKLETDLPYRAELNGLQEVPLVVTSATGLGVFNLSLDKKKLMYWVTADGLSGAIMGAHLHMGAAGTNGGVVVDLTPSIMGNSIVGVADVSAVAGFASDLAAGDIYINIHTAANMNGEIRGQLAYDDQLAFDGMLSGMQEVPAVTTNAMGVAQFSLNSDFTAIDYRVQVEGLSGAIMGAHLHNAEAGANGPVVVDLTGDVTGNTISGTISGGAIDQALVIEMLKGNVYLNVHTAANPNGEIRAQINRVAREGYSVNLSGDQEVPSVSTMANGGGIVTISRDRDNAHVMLVVKDLSGPIDAAHIHNAVAGMNGGVEFNLSSWFSMTENYDGAYGYLTADDATPMNAAAETKFRNNEMYVNIHTAANPDGEVRGQVLRGSECVQETLGLSENEALNQNSLTAYPNPTSDKITLSFEKFNGEMTVQLVDIFGKVIQTKSIKANDATIDMSNLPSGVYMLKAGNDVTRIIKK
;
A
#
# COMPACT_ATOMS: atom_id res chain seq x y z
N MET A 1 0.20 -32.81 -30.13
CA MET A 1 0.65 -31.82 -29.12
C MET A 1 -0.06 -30.46 -29.23
N MET A 2 -0.53 -30.01 -30.41
CA MET A 2 -1.19 -28.70 -30.56
C MET A 2 -2.56 -28.53 -29.86
N LYS A 3 -3.26 -29.61 -29.49
CA LYS A 3 -4.56 -29.53 -28.78
C LYS A 3 -4.47 -29.25 -27.27
N ASN A 4 -3.27 -29.35 -26.67
CA ASN A 4 -3.09 -29.08 -25.23
C ASN A 4 -2.67 -27.63 -24.94
N LEU A 5 -2.08 -26.92 -25.90
CA LEU A 5 -1.72 -25.49 -25.76
C LEU A 5 -2.96 -24.57 -25.80
N GLN A 6 -3.96 -24.88 -26.62
CA GLN A 6 -5.24 -24.15 -26.60
C GLN A 6 -5.99 -24.28 -25.25
N LYS A 7 -5.83 -25.39 -24.53
CA LYS A 7 -6.44 -25.57 -23.20
C LYS A 7 -5.71 -24.78 -22.10
N ILE A 8 -4.41 -24.54 -22.26
CA ILE A 8 -3.63 -23.72 -21.32
C ILE A 8 -3.91 -22.23 -21.56
N ALA A 9 -4.05 -21.79 -22.81
CA ALA A 9 -4.46 -20.41 -23.13
C ALA A 9 -5.90 -20.09 -22.67
N ILE A 10 -6.83 -21.03 -22.83
CA ILE A 10 -8.19 -20.88 -22.27
C ILE A 10 -8.16 -20.92 -20.74
N ALA A 11 -7.28 -21.72 -20.11
CA ALA A 11 -7.15 -21.74 -18.66
C ALA A 11 -6.54 -20.43 -18.10
N ALA A 12 -5.54 -19.83 -18.76
CA ALA A 12 -4.95 -18.54 -18.36
C ALA A 12 -5.98 -17.41 -18.47
N VAL A 13 -6.78 -17.39 -19.53
CA VAL A 13 -7.88 -16.45 -19.71
C VAL A 13 -9.03 -16.68 -18.71
N LEU A 14 -9.32 -17.94 -18.37
CA LEU A 14 -10.36 -18.31 -17.39
C LEU A 14 -9.94 -18.06 -15.93
N THR A 15 -8.63 -18.09 -15.63
CA THR A 15 -8.09 -17.64 -14.34
C THR A 15 -8.05 -16.11 -14.25
N ILE A 16 -7.86 -15.40 -15.36
CA ILE A 16 -7.94 -13.94 -15.42
C ILE A 16 -9.41 -13.46 -15.26
N SER A 17 -10.40 -14.18 -15.78
CA SER A 17 -11.81 -13.76 -15.68
C SER A 17 -12.44 -13.98 -14.30
N THR A 18 -12.03 -15.01 -13.55
CA THR A 18 -12.46 -15.20 -12.15
C THR A 18 -11.70 -14.32 -11.17
N SER A 19 -10.48 -13.90 -11.51
CA SER A 19 -9.69 -12.95 -10.70
C SER A 19 -10.11 -11.49 -10.92
N ALA A 20 -10.62 -11.11 -12.10
CA ALA A 20 -11.14 -9.77 -12.39
C ALA A 20 -12.28 -9.33 -11.44
N MET A 21 -13.21 -10.22 -11.06
CA MET A 21 -14.23 -9.93 -10.04
C MET A 21 -13.63 -9.71 -8.64
N SER A 22 -12.42 -10.22 -8.40
CA SER A 22 -11.80 -10.25 -7.09
C SER A 22 -10.76 -9.13 -6.87
N PHE A 23 -10.31 -8.45 -7.93
CA PHE A 23 -9.35 -7.35 -7.82
C PHE A 23 -9.99 -6.04 -7.33
N ALA A 24 -11.21 -5.69 -7.75
CA ALA A 24 -11.82 -4.42 -7.34
C ALA A 24 -12.26 -4.40 -5.86
N ALA A 25 -12.73 -5.53 -5.31
CA ALA A 25 -13.32 -5.57 -3.96
C ALA A 25 -12.31 -5.42 -2.79
N HIS A 26 -11.00 -5.42 -3.07
CA HIS A 26 -9.97 -5.33 -2.02
C HIS A 26 -9.23 -3.98 -1.99
N LEU A 27 -9.30 -3.16 -3.05
CA LEU A 27 -8.61 -1.88 -3.09
C LEU A 27 -9.39 -0.79 -2.35
N GLY A 28 -8.65 0.07 -1.66
CA GLY A 28 -9.19 1.19 -0.89
C GLY A 28 -8.96 2.52 -1.60
N ASP A 29 -9.48 3.60 -1.01
CA ASP A 29 -9.20 4.96 -1.49
C ASP A 29 -7.95 5.57 -0.84
N GLN A 30 -7.24 4.84 0.01
CA GLN A 30 -6.09 5.33 0.76
C GLN A 30 -4.79 5.06 0.01
N LEU A 31 -3.83 5.98 0.11
CA LEU A 31 -2.44 5.77 -0.32
C LEU A 31 -1.57 5.57 0.91
N THR A 32 -0.69 4.56 0.84
CA THR A 32 0.19 4.22 1.95
C THR A 32 1.63 4.47 1.56
N PHE A 33 2.36 5.13 2.45
CA PHE A 33 3.77 5.43 2.32
C PHE A 33 4.52 4.81 3.48
N SER A 34 5.78 4.52 3.25
CA SER A 34 6.64 3.92 4.24
C SER A 34 8.06 4.46 4.18
N ALA A 35 8.81 4.29 5.26
CA ALA A 35 10.25 4.47 5.26
C ALA A 35 10.91 3.48 6.22
N LYS A 36 11.88 2.69 5.73
CA LYS A 36 12.83 2.00 6.59
C LYS A 36 13.89 3.00 7.02
N MET A 37 14.14 3.12 8.32
CA MET A 37 15.10 4.08 8.87
C MET A 37 16.34 3.38 9.42
N ASP A 38 17.53 3.86 9.05
CA ASP A 38 18.82 3.43 9.61
C ASP A 38 19.88 4.53 9.44
N GLY A 39 21.04 4.36 10.08
CA GLY A 39 22.13 5.34 10.01
C GLY A 39 22.90 5.35 8.68
N LEU A 40 22.83 4.29 7.86
CA LEU A 40 23.52 4.27 6.56
C LEU A 40 22.87 5.21 5.55
N GLN A 41 21.60 5.53 5.76
CA GLN A 41 20.84 6.47 4.93
C GLN A 41 21.11 7.94 5.30
N GLU A 42 21.74 8.24 6.44
CA GLU A 42 22.19 9.59 6.79
C GLU A 42 23.19 10.14 5.77
N VAL A 43 23.23 11.47 5.65
CA VAL A 43 24.18 12.15 4.76
C VAL A 43 24.92 13.22 5.56
N PRO A 44 26.18 12.96 6.00
CA PRO A 44 26.94 11.71 5.84
C PRO A 44 26.39 10.55 6.68
N ALA A 45 26.69 9.30 6.27
CA ALA A 45 26.23 8.10 6.97
C ALA A 45 26.73 8.03 8.42
N VAL A 46 25.87 7.59 9.32
CA VAL A 46 26.12 7.41 10.75
C VAL A 46 26.24 5.92 11.08
N THR A 47 27.25 5.55 11.86
CA THR A 47 27.36 4.19 12.40
C THR A 47 26.57 4.10 13.69
N THR A 48 25.42 3.43 13.65
CA THR A 48 24.53 3.25 14.81
C THR A 48 23.84 1.89 14.76
N THR A 49 23.33 1.45 15.90
CA THR A 49 22.42 0.32 16.02
C THR A 49 20.95 0.72 15.82
N GLY A 50 20.67 2.03 15.70
CA GLY A 50 19.34 2.56 15.50
C GLY A 50 18.66 2.01 14.25
N GLN A 51 17.40 1.65 14.41
CA GLN A 51 16.51 1.18 13.35
C GLN A 51 15.15 1.83 13.52
N GLY A 52 14.41 1.97 12.42
CA GLY A 52 13.04 2.46 12.48
C GLY A 52 12.19 2.06 11.30
N VAL A 53 10.89 2.25 11.47
CA VAL A 53 9.88 2.16 10.42
C VAL A 53 8.91 3.32 10.57
N ALA A 54 8.71 4.07 9.49
CA ALA A 54 7.64 5.04 9.37
C ALA A 54 6.53 4.47 8.48
N THR A 55 5.28 4.67 8.91
CA THR A 55 4.05 4.34 8.19
C THR A 55 3.23 5.62 8.07
N MET A 56 2.85 6.00 6.86
CA MET A 56 1.98 7.15 6.63
C MET A 56 0.83 6.76 5.72
N VAL A 57 -0.40 7.09 6.10
CA VAL A 57 -1.60 6.71 5.36
C VAL A 57 -2.41 7.96 5.04
N LEU A 58 -2.49 8.29 3.75
CA LEU A 58 -3.25 9.42 3.22
C LEU A 58 -4.64 8.93 2.83
N ASN A 59 -5.69 9.57 3.35
CA ASN A 59 -7.06 9.21 3.00
C ASN A 59 -7.46 9.65 1.58
N GLY A 60 -8.55 9.08 1.05
CA GLY A 60 -9.01 9.39 -0.31
C GLY A 60 -9.42 10.84 -0.56
N THR A 61 -9.87 11.55 0.48
CA THR A 61 -10.14 13.00 0.40
C THR A 61 -8.86 13.84 0.46
N ARG A 62 -7.71 13.25 0.79
CA ARG A 62 -6.40 13.91 0.88
C ARG A 62 -6.37 15.05 1.90
N ASP A 63 -7.24 15.01 2.91
CA ASP A 63 -7.32 16.01 3.98
C ASP A 63 -6.72 15.52 5.31
N THR A 64 -6.38 14.22 5.37
CA THR A 64 -5.88 13.56 6.57
C THR A 64 -4.73 12.61 6.21
N LEU A 65 -3.59 12.82 6.85
CA LEU A 65 -2.43 11.93 6.80
C LEU A 65 -2.15 11.39 8.21
N CYS A 66 -2.31 10.09 8.39
CA CYS A 66 -2.04 9.42 9.67
C CYS A 66 -0.60 8.91 9.66
N VAL A 67 0.19 9.30 10.66
CA VAL A 67 1.64 9.05 10.73
C VAL A 67 1.95 8.23 11.98
N SER A 68 2.60 7.09 11.80
CA SER A 68 3.15 6.27 12.88
C SER A 68 4.63 5.99 12.61
N ILE A 69 5.49 6.25 13.58
CA ILE A 69 6.93 5.98 13.49
C ILE A 69 7.37 5.23 14.73
N TYR A 70 7.98 4.07 14.53
CA TYR A 70 8.53 3.24 15.60
C TYR A 70 10.04 3.14 15.42
N THR A 71 10.78 3.35 16.51
CA THR A 71 12.24 3.26 16.53
C THR A 71 12.71 2.27 17.57
N ALA A 72 13.84 1.62 17.30
CA ALA A 72 14.48 0.64 18.16
C ALA A 72 16.00 0.78 18.09
N GLY A 73 16.70 0.35 19.15
CA GLY A 73 18.16 0.28 19.14
C GLY A 73 18.89 1.61 19.06
N VAL A 74 18.19 2.73 19.21
CA VAL A 74 18.82 4.06 19.19
C VAL A 74 19.64 4.23 20.48
N PRO A 75 20.95 4.54 20.40
CA PRO A 75 21.83 4.55 21.58
C PRO A 75 21.48 5.60 22.65
N GLU A 76 20.77 6.66 22.25
CA GLU A 76 20.38 7.78 23.10
C GLU A 76 18.91 8.12 22.89
N ALA A 77 18.34 8.90 23.80
CA ALA A 77 16.99 9.43 23.62
C ALA A 77 16.93 10.31 22.36
N ILE A 78 15.90 10.09 21.55
CA ILE A 78 15.62 10.94 20.38
C ILE A 78 15.29 12.35 20.89
N SER A 79 16.05 13.34 20.42
CA SER A 79 15.88 14.75 20.78
C SER A 79 14.99 15.52 19.81
N GLY A 80 14.75 14.98 18.62
CA GLY A 80 13.87 15.56 17.61
C GLY A 80 13.58 14.58 16.48
N ILE A 81 12.47 14.78 15.79
CA ILE A 81 12.10 13.97 14.62
C ILE A 81 11.29 14.82 13.65
N HIS A 82 11.61 14.72 12.36
CA HIS A 82 11.05 15.59 11.34
C HIS A 82 10.78 14.85 10.03
N LEU A 83 9.86 15.40 9.25
CA LEU A 83 9.83 15.19 7.81
C LEU A 83 10.67 16.30 7.16
N HIS A 84 11.53 15.94 6.21
CA HIS A 84 12.36 16.86 5.46
C HIS A 84 12.09 16.74 3.97
N ASN A 85 12.29 17.84 3.23
CA ASN A 85 12.33 17.82 1.77
C ASN A 85 13.71 17.33 1.30
N GLY A 86 13.73 16.50 0.26
CA GLY A 86 14.95 16.06 -0.42
C GLY A 86 14.85 14.61 -0.91
N ALA A 87 15.31 14.40 -2.14
CA ALA A 87 15.51 13.07 -2.70
C ALA A 87 16.54 12.26 -1.89
N ALA A 88 16.51 10.94 -2.07
CA ALA A 88 17.46 10.02 -1.44
C ALA A 88 18.91 10.46 -1.69
N GLY A 89 19.70 10.55 -0.61
CA GLY A 89 21.10 10.97 -0.67
C GLY A 89 21.34 12.48 -0.67
N THR A 90 20.28 13.31 -0.56
CA THR A 90 20.40 14.77 -0.50
C THR A 90 19.81 15.32 0.80
N ASN A 91 20.48 16.26 1.47
CA ASN A 91 19.91 16.92 2.64
C ASN A 91 18.99 18.07 2.21
N GLY A 92 17.92 18.30 2.96
CA GLY A 92 17.10 19.49 2.79
C GLY A 92 16.38 19.94 4.05
N GLY A 93 15.59 21.00 3.90
CA GLY A 93 14.94 21.67 5.02
C GLY A 93 13.78 20.87 5.61
N VAL A 94 13.43 21.20 6.86
CA VAL A 94 12.27 20.62 7.55
C VAL A 94 10.99 20.97 6.78
N ALA A 95 10.23 19.95 6.40
CA ALA A 95 8.89 20.04 5.83
C ALA A 95 7.82 20.04 6.93
N TYR A 96 7.99 19.21 7.96
CA TYR A 96 7.08 19.14 9.10
C TYR A 96 7.80 18.68 10.37
N ASP A 97 7.51 19.32 11.50
CA ASP A 97 8.09 18.95 12.80
C ASP A 97 7.19 17.95 13.53
N LEU A 98 7.74 16.75 13.76
CA LEU A 98 7.06 15.66 14.45
C LEU A 98 7.49 15.55 15.92
N THR A 99 8.47 16.34 16.35
CA THR A 99 9.01 16.35 17.72
C THR A 99 7.93 16.56 18.80
N PRO A 100 6.90 17.42 18.60
CA PRO A 100 5.83 17.57 19.59
C PRO A 100 5.02 16.29 19.88
N PHE A 101 5.10 15.29 19.01
CA PHE A 101 4.38 14.02 19.10
C PHE A 101 5.28 12.85 19.50
N LEU A 102 6.53 13.14 19.89
CA LEU A 102 7.50 12.12 20.29
C LEU A 102 7.18 11.59 21.69
N ILE A 103 6.89 10.29 21.79
CA ILE A 103 6.64 9.58 23.03
C ILE A 103 7.50 8.33 23.05
N ASN A 104 8.43 8.24 24.00
CA ASN A 104 9.35 7.09 24.16
C ASN A 104 10.10 6.71 22.86
N GLY A 105 10.47 7.70 22.05
CA GLY A 105 11.16 7.46 20.77
C GLY A 105 10.25 7.07 19.61
N ASN A 106 8.93 6.98 19.82
CA ASN A 106 7.95 6.72 18.77
C ASN A 106 7.12 7.98 18.50
N VAL A 107 6.45 8.03 17.35
CA VAL A 107 5.51 9.10 16.97
C VAL A 107 4.21 8.46 16.52
N LYS A 108 3.08 8.96 17.01
CA LYS A 108 1.75 8.65 16.47
C LYS A 108 0.91 9.92 16.40
N THR A 109 0.65 10.40 15.19
CA THR A 109 -0.03 11.70 14.98
C THR A 109 -0.84 11.73 13.69
N ILE A 110 -1.58 12.82 13.51
CA ILE A 110 -2.38 13.10 12.31
C ILE A 110 -2.00 14.49 11.82
N ILE A 111 -1.66 14.60 10.54
CA ILE A 111 -1.43 15.87 9.85
C ILE A 111 -2.68 16.19 9.02
N THR A 112 -3.25 17.38 9.21
CA THR A 112 -4.49 17.82 8.54
C THR A 112 -4.45 19.32 8.23
N GLY A 113 -5.44 19.81 7.50
CA GLY A 113 -5.66 21.25 7.33
C GLY A 113 -4.50 21.94 6.62
N THR A 114 -4.01 23.05 7.18
CA THR A 114 -2.93 23.84 6.56
C THR A 114 -1.57 23.15 6.60
N ASP A 115 -1.39 22.16 7.46
CA ASP A 115 -0.13 21.44 7.61
C ASP A 115 0.03 20.34 6.55
N LEU A 116 -1.10 19.76 6.10
CA LEU A 116 -1.13 18.80 5.00
C LEU A 116 -1.24 19.54 3.66
N THR A 117 -0.14 20.18 3.26
CA THR A 117 -0.12 20.94 2.00
C THR A 117 -0.14 20.02 0.77
N PRO A 118 -0.68 20.47 -0.38
CA PRO A 118 -0.57 19.73 -1.64
C PRO A 118 0.89 19.42 -2.03
N ALA A 119 1.82 20.34 -1.73
CA ALA A 119 3.25 20.14 -1.98
C ALA A 119 3.83 19.01 -1.12
N LEU A 120 3.42 18.88 0.15
CA LEU A 120 3.85 17.77 0.99
C LEU A 120 3.38 16.43 0.41
N ILE A 121 2.12 16.34 -0.01
CA ILE A 121 1.56 15.12 -0.63
C ILE A 121 2.30 14.79 -1.94
N SER A 122 2.48 15.77 -2.81
CA SER A 122 3.17 15.62 -4.09
C SER A 122 4.62 15.15 -3.89
N ASN A 123 5.37 15.78 -2.99
CA ASN A 123 6.73 15.37 -2.64
C ASN A 123 6.78 13.95 -2.02
N MET A 124 5.76 13.53 -1.26
CA MET A 124 5.70 12.15 -0.76
C MET A 124 5.50 11.12 -1.88
N ILE A 125 4.71 11.45 -2.91
CA ILE A 125 4.48 10.59 -4.07
C ILE A 125 5.75 10.48 -4.93
N GLU A 126 6.42 11.61 -5.17
CA GLU A 126 7.65 11.68 -5.96
C GLU A 126 8.87 11.11 -5.22
N GLY A 127 8.73 10.78 -3.93
CA GLY A 127 9.81 10.25 -3.11
C GLY A 127 10.84 11.32 -2.73
N ASP A 128 10.42 12.57 -2.60
CA ASP A 128 11.18 13.75 -2.22
C ASP A 128 10.99 14.16 -0.75
N ILE A 129 10.46 13.25 0.09
CA ILE A 129 10.39 13.40 1.54
C ILE A 129 11.21 12.31 2.23
N TYR A 130 11.92 12.67 3.29
CA TYR A 130 12.52 11.69 4.20
C TYR A 130 12.17 11.98 5.66
N VAL A 131 12.10 10.91 6.45
CA VAL A 131 12.02 11.00 7.91
C VAL A 131 13.43 11.00 8.47
N ASN A 132 13.70 11.88 9.43
CA ASN A 132 14.97 11.92 10.14
C ASN A 132 14.73 12.03 11.65
N ALA A 133 15.39 11.18 12.44
CA ALA A 133 15.36 11.24 13.90
C ALA A 133 16.75 11.58 14.44
N HIS A 134 16.80 12.48 15.41
CA HIS A 134 18.03 13.11 15.90
C HIS A 134 18.30 12.69 17.34
N THR A 135 19.57 12.61 17.73
CA THR A 135 20.01 12.45 19.12
C THR A 135 20.87 13.65 19.54
N MET A 136 21.22 13.73 20.82
CA MET A 136 22.12 14.78 21.30
C MET A 136 23.53 14.66 20.70
N THR A 137 23.99 13.43 20.47
CA THR A 137 25.28 13.17 19.82
C THR A 137 25.21 13.36 18.30
N ASN A 138 24.12 12.98 17.65
CA ASN A 138 23.93 13.12 16.21
C ASN A 138 22.78 14.11 15.90
N MET A 139 23.06 15.40 16.12
CA MET A 139 22.08 16.48 15.94
C MET A 139 21.63 16.67 14.49
N ASP A 140 22.45 16.31 13.52
CA ASP A 140 22.09 16.40 12.10
C ASP A 140 21.24 15.19 11.62
N GLY A 141 21.17 14.13 12.42
CA GLY A 141 20.43 12.91 12.14
C GLY A 141 21.17 11.68 12.68
N GLU A 142 20.47 10.82 13.41
CA GLU A 142 20.95 9.53 13.89
C GLU A 142 20.50 8.40 12.96
N ILE A 143 19.21 8.42 12.58
CA ILE A 143 18.60 7.48 11.65
C ILE A 143 17.65 8.19 10.68
N ARG A 144 17.73 7.78 9.42
CA ARG A 144 16.95 8.37 8.32
C ARG A 144 16.33 7.29 7.45
N GLY A 145 15.17 7.60 6.89
CA GLY A 145 14.50 6.79 5.89
C GLY A 145 13.81 7.63 4.84
N GLN A 146 14.03 7.31 3.55
CA GLN A 146 13.28 7.94 2.46
C GLN A 146 11.83 7.48 2.50
N VAL A 147 10.88 8.42 2.47
CA VAL A 147 9.45 8.15 2.34
C VAL A 147 9.17 7.74 0.91
N LYS A 148 8.52 6.60 0.73
CA LYS A 148 8.16 6.06 -0.58
C LYS A 148 6.71 5.62 -0.59
N LEU A 149 6.02 5.88 -1.70
CA LEU A 149 4.73 5.24 -1.96
C LEU A 149 4.93 3.72 -2.02
N GLU A 150 4.10 2.98 -1.29
CA GLU A 150 4.09 1.52 -1.36
C GLU A 150 3.39 1.10 -2.66
N THR A 151 4.19 0.88 -3.69
CA THR A 151 3.75 0.48 -5.03
C THR A 151 4.73 -0.52 -5.61
N ASP A 152 4.25 -1.44 -6.47
CA ASP A 152 5.16 -2.07 -7.41
C ASP A 152 5.73 -1.00 -8.36
N LEU A 153 6.80 -1.31 -9.09
CA LEU A 153 7.51 -0.34 -9.93
C LEU A 153 6.95 -0.39 -11.36
N PRO A 154 6.07 0.55 -11.74
CA PRO A 154 5.47 0.59 -13.07
C PRO A 154 6.43 1.13 -14.13
N TYR A 155 6.43 0.49 -15.28
CA TYR A 155 7.10 0.94 -16.48
C TYR A 155 6.15 0.81 -17.68
N ARG A 156 6.35 1.67 -18.66
CA ARG A 156 5.66 1.60 -19.95
C ARG A 156 6.65 1.62 -21.11
N ALA A 157 6.26 1.03 -22.23
CA ALA A 157 6.98 1.17 -23.49
C ALA A 157 5.98 1.46 -24.61
N GLU A 158 6.20 2.54 -25.36
CA GLU A 158 5.54 2.78 -26.63
C GLU A 158 6.43 2.22 -27.74
N LEU A 159 5.93 1.26 -28.52
CA LEU A 159 6.71 0.55 -29.53
C LEU A 159 6.38 1.09 -30.92
N ASN A 160 7.42 1.35 -31.73
CA ASN A 160 7.28 1.64 -33.15
C ASN A 160 8.57 1.28 -33.92
N GLY A 161 8.50 1.28 -35.25
CA GLY A 161 9.65 0.94 -36.10
C GLY A 161 10.74 2.01 -36.17
N LEU A 162 10.44 3.27 -35.80
CA LEU A 162 11.44 4.34 -35.79
C LEU A 162 12.47 4.16 -34.67
N GLN A 163 12.09 3.44 -33.61
CA GLN A 163 12.97 3.12 -32.49
C GLN A 163 13.86 1.90 -32.74
N GLU A 164 13.59 1.11 -33.79
CA GLU A 164 14.44 -0.03 -34.16
C GLU A 164 15.84 0.40 -34.62
N VAL A 165 16.81 -0.49 -34.42
CA VAL A 165 18.20 -0.26 -34.83
C VAL A 165 18.72 -1.49 -35.59
N PRO A 166 18.83 -1.43 -36.93
CA PRO A 166 18.52 -0.30 -37.81
C PRO A 166 17.01 0.01 -37.89
N LEU A 167 16.67 1.26 -38.22
CA LEU A 167 15.29 1.74 -38.35
C LEU A 167 14.46 0.89 -39.31
N VAL A 168 13.23 0.60 -38.93
CA VAL A 168 12.24 -0.12 -39.74
C VAL A 168 11.10 0.81 -40.12
N VAL A 169 10.80 0.91 -41.42
CA VAL A 169 9.64 1.66 -41.91
C VAL A 169 8.42 0.74 -41.89
N THR A 170 7.59 0.89 -40.87
CA THR A 170 6.33 0.17 -40.69
C THR A 170 5.28 1.12 -40.11
N SER A 171 4.01 0.82 -40.33
CA SER A 171 2.89 1.47 -39.64
C SER A 171 2.58 0.83 -38.29
N ALA A 172 3.29 -0.26 -37.92
CA ALA A 172 3.04 -0.98 -36.70
C ALA A 172 3.31 -0.11 -35.46
N THR A 173 2.42 -0.23 -34.49
CA THR A 173 2.54 0.40 -33.17
C THR A 173 2.32 -0.65 -32.08
N GLY A 174 2.78 -0.36 -30.88
CA GLY A 174 2.44 -1.15 -29.70
C GLY A 174 2.54 -0.35 -28.42
N LEU A 175 1.87 -0.86 -27.39
CA LEU A 175 2.00 -0.38 -26.03
C LEU A 175 2.31 -1.58 -25.13
N GLY A 176 3.31 -1.44 -24.28
CA GLY A 176 3.63 -2.37 -23.22
C GLY A 176 3.50 -1.71 -21.86
N VAL A 177 2.84 -2.39 -20.92
CA VAL A 177 2.82 -2.08 -19.49
C VAL A 177 3.60 -3.17 -18.77
N PHE A 178 4.48 -2.77 -17.86
CA PHE A 178 5.32 -3.67 -17.09
C PHE A 178 5.30 -3.25 -15.63
N ASN A 179 5.05 -4.17 -14.71
CA ASN A 179 5.10 -3.89 -13.27
C ASN A 179 6.13 -4.81 -12.63
N LEU A 180 7.26 -4.23 -12.19
CA LEU A 180 8.26 -4.96 -11.43
C LEU A 180 7.82 -4.96 -9.95
N SER A 181 7.54 -6.14 -9.42
CA SER A 181 7.23 -6.35 -8.00
C SER A 181 8.18 -5.57 -7.08
N LEU A 182 7.66 -5.09 -5.95
CA LEU A 182 8.45 -4.26 -5.02
C LEU A 182 9.72 -4.96 -4.48
N ASP A 183 9.75 -6.30 -4.42
CA ASP A 183 10.94 -7.09 -4.07
C ASP A 183 11.94 -7.27 -5.24
N LYS A 184 11.59 -6.74 -6.42
CA LYS A 184 12.36 -6.68 -7.66
C LYS A 184 12.61 -8.06 -8.31
N LYS A 185 11.78 -9.06 -8.03
CA LYS A 185 12.00 -10.44 -8.53
C LYS A 185 11.09 -10.86 -9.66
N LYS A 186 9.84 -10.39 -9.68
CA LYS A 186 8.85 -10.70 -10.71
C LYS A 186 8.49 -9.47 -11.53
N LEU A 187 8.50 -9.61 -12.85
CA LEU A 187 8.06 -8.58 -13.79
C LEU A 187 6.78 -9.05 -14.49
N MET A 188 5.63 -8.49 -14.12
CA MET A 188 4.40 -8.64 -14.91
C MET A 188 4.54 -7.80 -16.19
N TYR A 189 4.04 -8.32 -17.31
CA TYR A 189 3.96 -7.56 -18.55
C TYR A 189 2.69 -7.86 -19.34
N TRP A 190 2.11 -6.79 -19.90
CA TRP A 190 1.05 -6.81 -20.90
C TRP A 190 1.46 -5.95 -22.07
N VAL A 191 1.51 -6.55 -23.26
CA VAL A 191 1.86 -5.85 -24.49
C VAL A 191 0.79 -6.15 -25.53
N THR A 192 0.33 -5.12 -26.23
CA THR A 192 -0.50 -5.27 -27.43
C THR A 192 0.15 -4.48 -28.55
N ALA A 193 0.18 -5.08 -29.75
CA ALA A 193 0.66 -4.45 -30.97
C ALA A 193 -0.43 -4.50 -32.04
N ASP A 194 -0.37 -3.56 -32.99
CA ASP A 194 -1.24 -3.50 -34.15
C ASP A 194 -0.40 -3.14 -35.40
N GLY A 195 -0.90 -3.48 -36.58
CA GLY A 195 -0.31 -3.08 -37.86
C GLY A 195 0.99 -3.79 -38.22
N LEU A 196 1.36 -4.85 -37.48
CA LEU A 196 2.52 -5.67 -37.76
C LEU A 196 2.45 -6.30 -39.15
N SER A 197 3.60 -6.44 -39.81
CA SER A 197 3.72 -7.05 -41.15
C SER A 197 3.35 -8.54 -41.19
N GLY A 198 3.18 -9.19 -40.02
CA GLY A 198 2.74 -10.57 -39.88
C GLY A 198 2.62 -10.96 -38.40
N ALA A 199 2.40 -12.25 -38.15
CA ALA A 199 2.34 -12.77 -36.78
C ALA A 199 3.66 -12.53 -36.02
N ILE A 200 3.56 -12.31 -34.71
CA ILE A 200 4.72 -12.20 -33.82
C ILE A 200 5.45 -13.56 -33.80
N MET A 201 6.72 -13.55 -34.21
CA MET A 201 7.60 -14.72 -34.24
C MET A 201 8.52 -14.81 -33.03
N GLY A 202 8.73 -13.69 -32.33
CA GLY A 202 9.50 -13.60 -31.10
C GLY A 202 9.30 -12.25 -30.44
N ALA A 203 9.56 -12.19 -29.14
CA ALA A 203 9.57 -10.94 -28.39
C ALA A 203 10.53 -11.08 -27.20
N HIS A 204 11.29 -10.03 -26.93
CA HIS A 204 12.35 -10.08 -25.93
C HIS A 204 12.48 -8.75 -25.19
N LEU A 205 12.95 -8.81 -23.94
CA LEU A 205 13.59 -7.68 -23.29
C LEU A 205 15.09 -7.76 -23.52
N HIS A 206 15.69 -6.62 -23.84
CA HIS A 206 17.11 -6.44 -24.10
C HIS A 206 17.70 -5.40 -23.16
N MET A 207 19.01 -5.52 -22.91
CA MET A 207 19.79 -4.54 -22.15
C MET A 207 20.60 -3.65 -23.09
N GLY A 208 20.12 -2.42 -23.31
CA GLY A 208 20.80 -1.36 -24.03
C GLY A 208 20.07 -0.03 -23.93
N ALA A 209 20.84 1.05 -23.82
CA ALA A 209 20.33 2.42 -23.87
C ALA A 209 19.54 2.70 -25.17
N ALA A 210 18.70 3.74 -25.14
CA ALA A 210 17.96 4.20 -26.31
C ALA A 210 18.87 4.38 -27.54
N GLY A 211 18.47 3.82 -28.68
CA GLY A 211 19.24 3.88 -29.92
C GLY A 211 20.45 2.94 -30.01
N THR A 212 20.71 2.13 -28.98
CA THR A 212 21.78 1.11 -28.98
C THR A 212 21.19 -0.29 -28.89
N ASN A 213 21.78 -1.26 -29.58
CA ASN A 213 21.36 -2.66 -29.48
C ASN A 213 21.98 -3.35 -28.26
N GLY A 214 21.19 -4.19 -27.63
CA GLY A 214 21.52 -4.92 -26.41
C GLY A 214 21.42 -6.44 -26.55
N GLY A 215 22.04 -7.17 -25.62
CA GLY A 215 21.80 -8.61 -25.47
C GLY A 215 20.40 -8.88 -24.90
N VAL A 216 19.82 -10.04 -25.21
CA VAL A 216 18.54 -10.49 -24.62
C VAL A 216 18.75 -10.77 -23.13
N VAL A 217 17.87 -10.23 -22.29
CA VAL A 217 17.83 -10.50 -20.85
C VAL A 217 16.59 -11.28 -20.42
N VAL A 218 15.47 -11.17 -21.16
CA VAL A 218 14.25 -11.94 -20.92
C VAL A 218 13.64 -12.37 -22.26
N ASP A 219 13.31 -13.65 -22.40
CA ASP A 219 12.54 -14.17 -23.55
C ASP A 219 11.04 -14.16 -23.23
N LEU A 220 10.28 -13.39 -24.00
CA LEU A 220 8.82 -13.25 -23.88
C LEU A 220 8.08 -14.09 -24.92
N THR A 221 8.79 -14.74 -25.84
CA THR A 221 8.22 -15.56 -26.92
C THR A 221 7.23 -16.63 -26.43
N PRO A 222 7.46 -17.32 -25.30
CA PRO A 222 6.50 -18.30 -24.78
C PRO A 222 5.12 -17.72 -24.40
N SER A 223 5.04 -16.40 -24.22
CA SER A 223 3.85 -15.68 -23.74
C SER A 223 3.07 -14.97 -24.87
N ILE A 224 3.43 -15.21 -26.13
CA ILE A 224 2.74 -14.65 -27.30
C ILE A 224 1.33 -15.25 -27.42
N MET A 225 0.33 -14.37 -27.53
CA MET A 225 -1.08 -14.67 -27.74
C MET A 225 -1.62 -13.78 -28.87
N GLY A 226 -1.42 -14.21 -30.11
CA GLY A 226 -1.76 -13.39 -31.29
C GLY A 226 -0.85 -12.16 -31.37
N ASN A 227 -1.46 -10.97 -31.37
CA ASN A 227 -0.73 -9.70 -31.34
C ASN A 227 -0.56 -9.14 -29.91
N SER A 228 -0.85 -9.95 -28.90
CA SER A 228 -0.61 -9.62 -27.49
C SER A 228 0.48 -10.50 -26.89
N ILE A 229 1.18 -10.01 -25.88
CA ILE A 229 2.18 -10.74 -25.10
C ILE A 229 1.86 -10.50 -23.62
N VAL A 230 1.49 -11.56 -22.90
CA VAL A 230 0.93 -11.45 -21.54
C VAL A 230 1.58 -12.48 -20.64
N GLY A 231 2.21 -12.03 -19.54
CA GLY A 231 2.82 -12.97 -18.60
C GLY A 231 3.53 -12.32 -17.44
N VAL A 232 4.24 -13.15 -16.69
CA VAL A 232 5.12 -12.76 -15.59
C VAL A 232 6.47 -13.43 -15.81
N ALA A 233 7.54 -12.65 -15.78
CA ALA A 233 8.91 -13.15 -15.84
C ALA A 233 9.54 -13.16 -14.45
N ASP A 234 10.27 -14.23 -14.12
CA ASP A 234 11.19 -14.22 -13.00
C ASP A 234 12.51 -13.58 -13.43
N VAL A 235 12.83 -12.44 -12.84
CA VAL A 235 14.03 -11.65 -13.13
C VAL A 235 15.03 -11.69 -11.98
N SER A 236 14.76 -12.47 -10.92
CA SER A 236 15.61 -12.55 -9.73
C SER A 236 17.04 -13.04 -10.02
N ALA A 237 17.19 -13.86 -11.07
CA ALA A 237 18.48 -14.39 -11.52
C ALA A 237 19.18 -13.49 -12.56
N VAL A 238 18.54 -12.41 -13.02
CA VAL A 238 19.10 -11.49 -14.01
C VAL A 238 19.89 -10.40 -13.27
N ALA A 239 21.21 -10.55 -13.24
CA ALA A 239 22.10 -9.60 -12.56
C ALA A 239 21.93 -8.18 -13.11
N GLY A 240 21.77 -7.19 -12.22
CA GLY A 240 21.64 -5.78 -12.60
C GLY A 240 20.26 -5.37 -13.13
N PHE A 241 19.32 -6.30 -13.32
CA PHE A 241 18.05 -6.01 -14.02
C PHE A 241 17.30 -4.79 -13.48
N ALA A 242 17.14 -4.69 -12.15
CA ALA A 242 16.42 -3.58 -11.55
C ALA A 242 17.17 -2.24 -11.64
N SER A 243 18.51 -2.24 -11.59
CA SER A 243 19.29 -1.01 -11.79
C SER A 243 19.29 -0.58 -13.25
N ASP A 244 19.34 -1.52 -14.18
CA ASP A 244 19.30 -1.24 -15.62
C ASP A 244 17.93 -0.71 -16.04
N LEU A 245 16.84 -1.24 -15.46
CA LEU A 245 15.50 -0.68 -15.61
C LEU A 245 15.42 0.76 -15.10
N ALA A 246 15.91 1.01 -13.88
CA ALA A 246 15.91 2.35 -13.29
C ALA A 246 16.78 3.35 -14.09
N ALA A 247 17.81 2.87 -14.79
CA ALA A 247 18.65 3.67 -15.68
C ALA A 247 18.00 3.92 -17.07
N GLY A 248 16.90 3.25 -17.40
CA GLY A 248 16.27 3.32 -18.72
C GLY A 248 16.99 2.50 -19.79
N ASP A 249 17.80 1.53 -19.39
CA ASP A 249 18.65 0.70 -20.25
C ASP A 249 17.99 -0.63 -20.65
N ILE A 250 16.70 -0.83 -20.38
CA ILE A 250 15.95 -2.00 -20.83
C ILE A 250 14.92 -1.61 -21.90
N TYR A 251 14.83 -2.42 -22.96
CA TYR A 251 13.86 -2.23 -24.03
C TYR A 251 13.21 -3.52 -24.45
N ILE A 252 11.97 -3.41 -24.93
CA ILE A 252 11.25 -4.49 -25.59
C ILE A 252 11.41 -4.36 -27.11
N ASN A 253 11.51 -5.49 -27.79
CA ASN A 253 11.45 -5.60 -29.24
C ASN A 253 10.52 -6.75 -29.63
N ILE A 254 9.74 -6.56 -30.70
CA ILE A 254 8.82 -7.53 -31.29
C ILE A 254 9.26 -7.87 -32.71
N HIS A 255 9.36 -9.16 -33.01
CA HIS A 255 9.86 -9.69 -34.26
C HIS A 255 8.74 -10.31 -35.11
N THR A 256 8.81 -10.13 -36.42
CA THR A 256 7.94 -10.83 -37.40
C THR A 256 8.78 -11.56 -38.43
N ALA A 257 8.13 -12.34 -39.30
CA ALA A 257 8.82 -13.06 -40.37
C ALA A 257 9.53 -12.12 -41.38
N ALA A 258 8.97 -10.94 -41.64
CA ALA A 258 9.60 -9.94 -42.53
C ALA A 258 10.72 -9.16 -41.83
N ASN A 259 10.67 -9.06 -40.51
CA ASN A 259 11.58 -8.26 -39.69
C ASN A 259 12.15 -9.12 -38.55
N MET A 260 12.97 -10.13 -38.89
CA MET A 260 13.48 -11.09 -37.91
C MET A 260 14.40 -10.48 -36.84
N ASN A 261 15.03 -9.34 -37.13
CA ASN A 261 15.87 -8.62 -36.17
C ASN A 261 15.08 -7.61 -35.31
N GLY A 262 13.77 -7.51 -35.54
CA GLY A 262 12.86 -6.59 -34.86
C GLY A 262 12.05 -5.76 -35.84
N GLU A 263 10.75 -5.67 -35.64
CA GLU A 263 9.84 -4.78 -36.38
C GLU A 263 9.55 -3.50 -35.62
N ILE A 264 9.30 -3.61 -34.31
CA ILE A 264 9.00 -2.48 -33.42
C ILE A 264 9.70 -2.64 -32.07
N ARG A 265 10.21 -1.52 -31.54
CA ARG A 265 10.93 -1.42 -30.26
C ARG A 265 10.41 -0.26 -29.42
N GLY A 266 10.52 -0.40 -28.10
CA GLY A 266 10.31 0.68 -27.14
C GLY A 266 11.15 0.49 -25.88
N GLN A 267 11.77 1.58 -25.38
CA GLN A 267 12.40 1.55 -24.04
C GLN A 267 11.34 1.44 -22.95
N LEU A 268 11.67 0.74 -21.85
CA LEU A 268 10.84 0.73 -20.65
C LEU A 268 11.14 1.99 -19.84
N ALA A 269 10.18 2.92 -19.83
CA ALA A 269 10.24 4.17 -19.07
C ALA A 269 9.49 4.02 -17.75
N TYR A 270 10.13 4.39 -16.65
CA TYR A 270 9.52 4.39 -15.32
C TYR A 270 8.37 5.41 -15.24
N ASP A 271 7.31 5.06 -14.54
CA ASP A 271 6.22 5.97 -14.17
C ASP A 271 6.41 6.36 -12.70
N ASP A 272 6.92 7.57 -12.47
CA ASP A 272 7.24 8.11 -11.14
C ASP A 272 6.04 8.80 -10.46
N GLN A 273 4.86 8.65 -11.05
CA GLN A 273 3.60 9.18 -10.53
C GLN A 273 2.73 8.04 -10.00
N LEU A 274 1.44 8.29 -9.80
CA LEU A 274 0.51 7.22 -9.44
C LEU A 274 0.00 6.50 -10.69
N ALA A 275 0.59 5.34 -10.97
CA ALA A 275 0.25 4.52 -12.13
C ALA A 275 -1.02 3.67 -11.94
N PHE A 276 -1.78 3.53 -13.03
CA PHE A 276 -2.89 2.61 -13.19
C PHE A 276 -2.80 1.92 -14.55
N ASP A 277 -3.36 0.72 -14.64
CA ASP A 277 -3.40 -0.02 -15.89
C ASP A 277 -4.61 -0.95 -15.97
N GLY A 278 -4.85 -1.49 -17.17
CA GLY A 278 -5.89 -2.47 -17.41
C GLY A 278 -5.74 -3.18 -18.75
N MET A 279 -6.05 -4.48 -18.79
CA MET A 279 -6.09 -5.27 -20.02
C MET A 279 -7.52 -5.32 -20.55
N LEU A 280 -7.75 -4.84 -21.78
CA LEU A 280 -9.07 -4.80 -22.40
C LEU A 280 -9.42 -6.14 -23.04
N SER A 281 -10.64 -6.61 -22.83
CA SER A 281 -11.16 -7.81 -23.51
C SER A 281 -12.69 -7.79 -23.60
N GLY A 282 -13.25 -8.49 -24.60
CA GLY A 282 -14.71 -8.62 -24.73
C GLY A 282 -15.37 -9.43 -23.60
N MET A 283 -14.62 -10.29 -22.90
CA MET A 283 -15.16 -11.06 -21.76
C MET A 283 -15.45 -10.20 -20.53
N GLN A 284 -14.85 -9.01 -20.46
CA GLN A 284 -15.09 -8.06 -19.37
C GLN A 284 -16.31 -7.17 -19.64
N GLU A 285 -16.86 -7.17 -20.87
CA GLU A 285 -18.13 -6.50 -21.17
C GLU A 285 -19.28 -7.08 -20.35
N VAL A 286 -20.29 -6.27 -20.09
CA VAL A 286 -21.51 -6.70 -19.40
C VAL A 286 -22.72 -6.33 -20.27
N PRO A 287 -23.33 -7.28 -20.99
CA PRO A 287 -22.95 -8.70 -21.11
C PRO A 287 -21.67 -8.92 -21.95
N ALA A 288 -20.99 -10.05 -21.71
CA ALA A 288 -19.74 -10.39 -22.39
C ALA A 288 -19.91 -10.46 -23.93
N VAL A 289 -18.93 -9.92 -24.65
CA VAL A 289 -18.86 -9.93 -26.12
C VAL A 289 -17.87 -10.98 -26.59
N THR A 290 -18.29 -11.82 -27.55
CA THR A 290 -17.38 -12.79 -28.20
C THR A 290 -16.63 -12.07 -29.33
N THR A 291 -15.40 -11.68 -29.06
CA THR A 291 -14.48 -11.04 -30.02
C THR A 291 -13.06 -11.53 -29.76
N ASN A 292 -12.19 -11.43 -30.76
CA ASN A 292 -10.75 -11.62 -30.59
C ASN A 292 -10.04 -10.32 -30.22
N ALA A 293 -10.79 -9.20 -30.11
CA ALA A 293 -10.24 -7.92 -29.77
C ALA A 293 -9.64 -7.91 -28.36
N MET A 294 -8.47 -7.30 -28.25
CA MET A 294 -7.75 -7.12 -26.99
C MET A 294 -7.14 -5.73 -26.96
N GLY A 295 -6.69 -5.31 -25.79
CA GLY A 295 -5.89 -4.11 -25.66
C GLY A 295 -5.22 -3.99 -24.30
N VAL A 296 -4.40 -2.97 -24.17
CA VAL A 296 -3.80 -2.56 -22.91
C VAL A 296 -3.98 -1.06 -22.75
N ALA A 297 -4.27 -0.63 -21.53
CA ALA A 297 -4.35 0.76 -21.15
C ALA A 297 -3.39 1.05 -19.99
N GLN A 298 -2.76 2.21 -20.06
CA GLN A 298 -1.96 2.82 -19.00
C GLN A 298 -2.51 4.20 -18.71
N PHE A 299 -2.61 4.55 -17.43
CA PHE A 299 -2.97 5.86 -16.93
C PHE A 299 -1.95 6.25 -15.86
N SER A 300 -1.56 7.53 -15.82
CA SER A 300 -0.64 8.10 -14.84
C SER A 300 -1.27 9.34 -14.25
N LEU A 301 -1.66 9.28 -12.97
CA LEU A 301 -2.18 10.42 -12.22
C LEU A 301 -1.01 11.16 -11.59
N ASN A 302 -0.86 12.44 -11.95
CA ASN A 302 0.24 13.25 -11.44
C ASN A 302 0.15 13.48 -9.93
N SER A 303 1.29 13.77 -9.30
CA SER A 303 1.49 13.86 -7.86
C SER A 303 0.65 14.97 -7.17
N ASP A 304 0.21 15.99 -7.92
CA ASP A 304 -0.69 17.05 -7.44
C ASP A 304 -2.18 16.76 -7.69
N PHE A 305 -2.50 15.63 -8.35
CA PHE A 305 -3.84 15.15 -8.67
C PHE A 305 -4.66 16.10 -9.57
N THR A 306 -4.00 16.81 -10.49
CA THR A 306 -4.65 17.75 -11.42
C THR A 306 -4.69 17.27 -12.87
N ALA A 307 -4.00 16.19 -13.20
CA ALA A 307 -4.00 15.61 -14.54
C ALA A 307 -3.79 14.09 -14.53
N ILE A 308 -4.43 13.41 -15.49
CA ILE A 308 -4.18 11.99 -15.79
C ILE A 308 -3.75 11.88 -17.25
N ASP A 309 -2.49 11.49 -17.47
CA ASP A 309 -2.02 11.10 -18.79
C ASP A 309 -2.40 9.66 -19.07
N TYR A 310 -2.85 9.35 -20.29
CA TYR A 310 -3.23 7.99 -20.66
C TYR A 310 -2.81 7.60 -22.07
N ARG A 311 -2.60 6.30 -22.22
CA ARG A 311 -2.30 5.63 -23.49
C ARG A 311 -3.01 4.30 -23.54
N VAL A 312 -3.62 4.03 -24.69
CA VAL A 312 -4.32 2.79 -24.96
C VAL A 312 -3.92 2.31 -26.34
N GLN A 313 -3.57 1.03 -26.43
CA GLN A 313 -3.42 0.31 -27.69
C GLN A 313 -4.43 -0.82 -27.70
N VAL A 314 -5.21 -0.91 -28.78
CA VAL A 314 -6.13 -2.02 -29.03
C VAL A 314 -5.75 -2.72 -30.32
N GLU A 315 -6.27 -3.93 -30.51
CA GLU A 315 -6.12 -4.69 -31.74
C GLU A 315 -7.27 -5.68 -31.90
N GLY A 316 -7.60 -6.02 -33.14
CA GLY A 316 -8.56 -7.07 -33.48
C GLY A 316 -10.02 -6.67 -33.32
N LEU A 317 -10.30 -5.36 -33.18
CA LEU A 317 -11.65 -4.82 -33.15
C LEU A 317 -12.43 -5.16 -34.42
N SER A 318 -13.74 -5.34 -34.29
CA SER A 318 -14.63 -5.63 -35.41
C SER A 318 -14.77 -4.49 -36.44
N GLY A 319 -14.25 -3.30 -36.12
CA GLY A 319 -14.22 -2.13 -36.98
C GLY A 319 -13.51 -0.95 -36.31
N ALA A 320 -13.58 0.23 -36.93
CA ALA A 320 -13.04 1.45 -36.36
C ALA A 320 -13.68 1.76 -34.99
N ILE A 321 -12.87 2.36 -34.09
CA ILE A 321 -13.34 2.84 -32.80
C ILE A 321 -14.35 3.96 -33.03
N MET A 322 -15.58 3.76 -32.54
CA MET A 322 -16.68 4.72 -32.64
C MET A 322 -16.86 5.55 -31.37
N GLY A 323 -16.29 5.09 -30.26
CA GLY A 323 -16.34 5.75 -28.97
C GLY A 323 -15.36 5.11 -28.00
N ALA A 324 -14.88 5.90 -27.05
CA ALA A 324 -14.05 5.42 -25.95
C ALA A 324 -14.38 6.23 -24.69
N HIS A 325 -14.72 5.56 -23.60
CA HIS A 325 -15.20 6.24 -22.39
C HIS A 325 -14.63 5.62 -21.14
N LEU A 326 -14.35 6.46 -20.15
CA LEU A 326 -14.26 6.02 -18.76
C LEU A 326 -15.65 6.02 -18.15
N HIS A 327 -15.99 4.94 -17.46
CA HIS A 327 -17.23 4.77 -16.73
C HIS A 327 -16.93 4.47 -15.25
N ASN A 328 -17.92 4.68 -14.38
CA ASN A 328 -17.79 4.39 -12.95
C ASN A 328 -18.77 3.30 -12.51
N ALA A 329 -18.26 2.09 -12.29
CA ALA A 329 -18.93 1.00 -11.58
C ALA A 329 -17.92 -0.08 -11.18
N GLU A 330 -18.24 -0.80 -10.10
CA GLU A 330 -17.51 -2.00 -9.69
C GLU A 330 -17.37 -3.03 -10.84
N ALA A 331 -16.33 -3.86 -10.76
CA ALA A 331 -16.08 -4.92 -11.73
C ALA A 331 -17.33 -5.82 -11.90
N GLY A 332 -17.76 -6.01 -13.16
CA GLY A 332 -18.93 -6.82 -13.48
C GLY A 332 -20.27 -6.07 -13.46
N ALA A 333 -20.29 -4.76 -13.20
CA ALA A 333 -21.48 -3.91 -13.32
C ALA A 333 -21.31 -2.83 -14.40
N ASN A 334 -22.41 -2.34 -14.96
CA ASN A 334 -22.41 -1.16 -15.84
C ASN A 334 -22.66 0.11 -15.03
N GLY A 335 -22.05 1.21 -15.49
CA GLY A 335 -22.06 2.50 -14.81
C GLY A 335 -22.14 3.67 -15.79
N PRO A 336 -22.43 4.89 -15.31
CA PRO A 336 -22.44 6.08 -16.16
C PRO A 336 -21.06 6.41 -16.71
N VAL A 337 -21.03 7.09 -17.85
CA VAL A 337 -19.81 7.73 -18.39
C VAL A 337 -19.38 8.84 -17.45
N VAL A 338 -18.11 8.87 -17.09
CA VAL A 338 -17.47 9.92 -16.28
C VAL A 338 -16.47 10.75 -17.10
N VAL A 339 -15.84 10.17 -18.12
CA VAL A 339 -14.97 10.90 -19.06
C VAL A 339 -15.15 10.35 -20.48
N ASP A 340 -15.25 11.23 -21.46
CA ASP A 340 -15.28 10.88 -22.89
C ASP A 340 -13.90 11.10 -23.51
N LEU A 341 -13.32 10.02 -24.05
CA LEU A 341 -11.98 9.98 -24.68
C LEU A 341 -12.09 9.83 -26.21
N THR A 342 -13.30 9.89 -26.77
CA THR A 342 -13.54 9.63 -28.20
C THR A 342 -12.78 10.60 -29.10
N GLY A 343 -12.55 11.83 -28.62
CA GLY A 343 -11.80 12.86 -29.35
C GLY A 343 -10.32 12.53 -29.57
N ASP A 344 -9.75 11.60 -28.78
CA ASP A 344 -8.32 11.27 -28.78
C ASP A 344 -8.01 9.97 -29.52
N VAL A 345 -9.01 9.41 -30.20
CA VAL A 345 -8.89 8.19 -31.01
C VAL A 345 -8.09 8.48 -32.28
N THR A 346 -7.00 7.75 -32.48
CA THR A 346 -6.22 7.74 -33.73
C THR A 346 -5.96 6.29 -34.16
N GLY A 347 -6.75 5.80 -35.14
CA GLY A 347 -6.69 4.40 -35.56
C GLY A 347 -7.07 3.48 -34.40
N ASN A 348 -6.16 2.57 -34.02
CA ASN A 348 -6.30 1.66 -32.89
C ASN A 348 -5.55 2.14 -31.62
N THR A 349 -5.27 3.45 -31.54
CA THR A 349 -4.68 4.08 -30.35
C THR A 349 -5.61 5.14 -29.78
N ILE A 350 -5.54 5.33 -28.46
CA ILE A 350 -6.26 6.38 -27.74
C ILE A 350 -5.28 6.97 -26.73
N SER A 351 -4.95 8.26 -26.84
CA SER A 351 -3.94 8.88 -25.98
C SER A 351 -4.18 10.36 -25.77
N GLY A 352 -4.08 10.83 -24.53
CA GLY A 352 -4.32 12.22 -24.19
C GLY A 352 -4.09 12.49 -22.71
N THR A 353 -4.62 13.63 -22.25
CA THR A 353 -4.52 14.07 -20.87
C THR A 353 -5.90 14.53 -20.38
N ILE A 354 -6.41 13.91 -19.31
CA ILE A 354 -7.59 14.36 -18.58
C ILE A 354 -7.14 15.47 -17.62
N SER A 355 -7.76 16.65 -17.66
CA SER A 355 -7.39 17.76 -16.78
C SER A 355 -8.57 18.70 -16.50
N GLY A 356 -8.36 19.69 -15.62
CA GLY A 356 -9.36 20.70 -15.30
C GLY A 356 -10.55 20.12 -14.53
N GLY A 357 -11.77 20.57 -14.82
CA GLY A 357 -12.97 20.13 -14.08
C GLY A 357 -13.37 18.66 -14.29
N ALA A 358 -12.75 17.96 -15.25
CA ALA A 358 -13.00 16.54 -15.49
C ALA A 358 -12.30 15.63 -14.45
N ILE A 359 -11.25 16.13 -13.80
CA ILE A 359 -10.58 15.44 -12.72
C ILE A 359 -10.98 16.08 -11.39
N ASP A 360 -11.94 15.45 -10.72
CA ASP A 360 -12.34 15.84 -9.39
C ASP A 360 -11.95 14.77 -8.35
N GLN A 361 -12.11 15.12 -7.09
CA GLN A 361 -11.80 14.23 -5.98
C GLN A 361 -12.65 12.94 -6.01
N ALA A 362 -13.89 13.00 -6.50
CA ALA A 362 -14.76 11.83 -6.57
C ALA A 362 -14.24 10.83 -7.61
N LEU A 363 -13.84 11.31 -8.80
CA LEU A 363 -13.23 10.46 -9.82
C LEU A 363 -11.95 9.80 -9.30
N VAL A 364 -11.05 10.56 -8.68
CA VAL A 364 -9.79 10.02 -8.12
C VAL A 364 -10.06 8.94 -7.08
N ILE A 365 -11.00 9.17 -6.15
CA ILE A 365 -11.38 8.17 -5.14
C ILE A 365 -11.86 6.87 -5.81
N GLU A 366 -12.69 6.98 -6.84
CA GLU A 366 -13.23 5.80 -7.53
C GLU A 366 -12.18 5.10 -8.41
N MET A 367 -11.20 5.83 -8.95
CA MET A 367 -10.02 5.23 -9.58
C MET A 367 -9.16 4.47 -8.57
N LEU A 368 -8.91 5.03 -7.39
CA LEU A 368 -8.13 4.38 -6.33
C LEU A 368 -8.78 3.07 -5.86
N LYS A 369 -10.11 3.03 -5.78
CA LYS A 369 -10.89 1.83 -5.47
C LYS A 369 -10.96 0.80 -6.60
N GLY A 370 -10.51 1.14 -7.81
CA GLY A 370 -10.63 0.25 -8.99
C GLY A 370 -12.05 0.18 -9.58
N ASN A 371 -12.89 1.19 -9.33
CA ASN A 371 -14.26 1.27 -9.82
C ASN A 371 -14.38 1.97 -11.18
N VAL A 372 -13.30 2.52 -11.71
CA VAL A 372 -13.30 3.13 -13.04
C VAL A 372 -12.89 2.12 -14.08
N TYR A 373 -13.60 2.09 -15.21
CA TYR A 373 -13.28 1.21 -16.33
C TYR A 373 -13.29 1.94 -17.66
N LEU A 374 -12.39 1.53 -18.55
CA LEU A 374 -12.36 1.95 -19.94
C LEU A 374 -13.23 1.01 -20.76
N ASN A 375 -14.08 1.57 -21.62
CA ASN A 375 -14.88 0.84 -22.60
C ASN A 375 -14.62 1.41 -24.00
N VAL A 376 -14.44 0.52 -24.99
CA VAL A 376 -14.16 0.89 -26.38
C VAL A 376 -15.24 0.30 -27.28
N HIS A 377 -15.83 1.14 -28.12
CA HIS A 377 -17.00 0.84 -28.92
C HIS A 377 -16.67 0.75 -30.40
N THR A 378 -17.41 -0.08 -31.12
CA THR A 378 -17.36 -0.15 -32.60
C THR A 378 -18.78 -0.10 -33.16
N ALA A 379 -18.91 0.02 -34.48
CA ALA A 379 -20.22 0.01 -35.13
C ALA A 379 -21.00 -1.30 -34.91
N ALA A 380 -20.31 -2.44 -34.80
CA ALA A 380 -20.96 -3.73 -34.55
C ALA A 380 -21.31 -3.92 -33.06
N ASN A 381 -20.59 -3.25 -32.17
CA ASN A 381 -20.77 -3.32 -30.72
C ASN A 381 -20.94 -1.91 -30.14
N PRO A 382 -22.08 -1.23 -30.39
CA PRO A 382 -22.29 0.16 -30.00
C PRO A 382 -22.34 0.35 -28.47
N ASN A 383 -22.63 -0.70 -27.72
CA ASN A 383 -22.66 -0.67 -26.26
C ASN A 383 -21.32 -1.04 -25.61
N GLY A 384 -20.27 -1.27 -26.40
CA GLY A 384 -18.94 -1.69 -25.96
C GLY A 384 -18.53 -3.00 -26.63
N GLU A 385 -17.32 -3.06 -27.19
CA GLU A 385 -16.70 -4.28 -27.72
C GLU A 385 -15.72 -4.89 -26.72
N ILE A 386 -14.90 -4.05 -26.08
CA ILE A 386 -13.89 -4.45 -25.09
C ILE A 386 -13.83 -3.47 -23.92
N ARG A 387 -13.54 -4.01 -22.73
CA ARG A 387 -13.47 -3.28 -21.47
C ARG A 387 -12.31 -3.73 -20.60
N ALA A 388 -11.81 -2.80 -19.80
CA ALA A 388 -10.87 -3.05 -18.69
C ALA A 388 -11.25 -2.23 -17.47
N GLN A 389 -11.29 -2.84 -16.28
CA GLN A 389 -11.15 -2.06 -15.04
C GLN A 389 -9.74 -1.45 -15.01
N ILE A 390 -9.65 -0.19 -14.60
CA ILE A 390 -8.40 0.56 -14.48
C ILE A 390 -8.00 0.55 -13.02
N ASN A 391 -6.99 -0.25 -12.68
CA ASN A 391 -6.58 -0.50 -11.30
C ASN A 391 -5.24 0.16 -11.02
N ARG A 392 -5.11 0.76 -9.83
CA ARG A 392 -3.84 1.30 -9.35
C ARG A 392 -2.79 0.22 -9.22
N VAL A 393 -1.52 0.58 -9.40
CA VAL A 393 -0.36 -0.27 -9.10
C VAL A 393 0.02 -0.18 -7.62
N ALA A 394 -0.35 0.94 -6.96
CA ALA A 394 -0.16 1.13 -5.53
C ALA A 394 -0.81 0.03 -4.68
N ARG A 395 -0.12 -0.37 -3.63
CA ARG A 395 -0.45 -1.49 -2.75
C ARG A 395 -1.50 -1.11 -1.71
N GLU A 396 -2.24 -2.10 -1.25
CA GLU A 396 -3.16 -1.93 -0.13
C GLU A 396 -2.36 -1.97 1.19
N GLY A 397 -2.46 -0.92 2.01
CA GLY A 397 -1.68 -0.79 3.23
C GLY A 397 -2.43 -1.18 4.51
N TYR A 398 -1.68 -1.72 5.46
CA TYR A 398 -2.12 -2.12 6.78
C TYR A 398 -1.08 -1.67 7.81
N SER A 399 -1.55 -1.25 8.97
CA SER A 399 -0.71 -0.87 10.10
C SER A 399 -0.71 -1.94 11.19
N VAL A 400 0.38 -1.97 11.95
CA VAL A 400 0.53 -2.82 13.13
C VAL A 400 1.01 -1.95 14.27
N ASN A 401 0.36 -2.07 15.44
CA ASN A 401 0.80 -1.48 16.70
C ASN A 401 0.99 -2.62 17.70
N LEU A 402 2.21 -2.85 18.17
CA LEU A 402 2.59 -3.94 19.06
C LEU A 402 2.61 -3.47 20.51
N SER A 403 1.87 -4.16 21.38
CA SER A 403 1.88 -3.89 22.82
C SER A 403 1.49 -5.13 23.63
N GLY A 404 1.91 -5.17 24.90
CA GLY A 404 1.61 -6.30 25.78
C GLY A 404 0.16 -6.38 26.23
N ASP A 405 -0.58 -5.26 26.26
CA ASP A 405 -2.00 -5.22 26.61
C ASP A 405 -2.91 -5.87 25.55
N GLN A 406 -2.41 -6.00 24.32
CA GLN A 406 -3.10 -6.71 23.24
C GLN A 406 -2.91 -8.23 23.32
N GLU A 407 -1.98 -8.75 24.12
CA GLU A 407 -1.83 -10.19 24.31
C GLU A 407 -3.06 -10.84 24.95
N VAL A 408 -3.22 -12.14 24.69
CA VAL A 408 -4.34 -12.92 25.23
C VAL A 408 -3.80 -14.16 25.95
N PRO A 409 -3.65 -14.12 27.29
CA PRO A 409 -3.94 -13.00 28.20
C PRO A 409 -2.91 -11.86 28.12
N SER A 410 -3.29 -10.65 28.55
CA SER A 410 -2.44 -9.46 28.49
C SER A 410 -1.15 -9.62 29.30
N VAL A 411 -0.03 -9.13 28.77
CA VAL A 411 1.29 -9.13 29.41
C VAL A 411 1.62 -7.71 29.89
N SER A 412 2.05 -7.58 31.14
CA SER A 412 2.59 -6.31 31.65
C SER A 412 4.07 -6.22 31.27
N THR A 413 4.34 -5.43 30.23
CA THR A 413 5.69 -5.18 29.72
C THR A 413 5.80 -3.72 29.26
N MET A 414 7.03 -3.22 29.18
CA MET A 414 7.32 -1.94 28.51
C MET A 414 7.55 -2.15 27.01
N ALA A 415 7.64 -3.40 26.57
CA ALA A 415 7.84 -3.75 25.18
C ALA A 415 6.75 -3.16 24.30
N ASN A 416 7.18 -2.56 23.21
CA ASN A 416 6.32 -1.89 22.25
C ASN A 416 6.95 -1.93 20.86
N GLY A 417 6.15 -1.65 19.85
CA GLY A 417 6.61 -1.61 18.48
C GLY A 417 5.48 -1.40 17.51
N GLY A 418 5.76 -1.63 16.24
CA GLY A 418 4.76 -1.53 15.20
C GLY A 418 5.39 -1.53 13.82
N GLY A 419 4.58 -1.20 12.83
CA GLY A 419 5.04 -1.14 11.46
C GLY A 419 3.91 -1.24 10.46
N ILE A 420 4.19 -1.88 9.34
CA ILE A 420 3.38 -1.88 8.15
C ILE A 420 3.40 -3.25 7.47
N VAL A 421 2.25 -3.62 6.93
CA VAL A 421 2.12 -4.66 5.91
C VAL A 421 1.45 -4.02 4.69
N THR A 422 2.00 -4.20 3.48
CA THR A 422 1.32 -3.79 2.25
C THR A 422 1.18 -4.97 1.30
N ILE A 423 0.06 -5.07 0.60
CA ILE A 423 -0.27 -6.22 -0.26
C ILE A 423 -0.42 -5.75 -1.70
N SER A 424 0.21 -6.47 -2.64
CA SER A 424 0.07 -6.22 -4.08
C SER A 424 -1.39 -6.33 -4.51
N ARG A 425 -1.77 -5.58 -5.55
CA ARG A 425 -3.11 -5.71 -6.16
C ARG A 425 -3.39 -7.13 -6.66
N ASP A 426 -2.34 -7.87 -6.98
CA ASP A 426 -2.42 -9.27 -7.45
C ASP A 426 -2.63 -10.26 -6.29
N ARG A 427 -2.43 -9.81 -5.04
CA ARG A 427 -2.69 -10.51 -3.76
C ARG A 427 -1.81 -11.74 -3.55
N ASP A 428 -0.64 -11.71 -4.14
CA ASP A 428 0.35 -12.77 -4.20
C ASP A 428 1.71 -12.35 -3.60
N ASN A 429 1.82 -11.09 -3.19
CA ASN A 429 3.00 -10.52 -2.57
C ASN A 429 2.61 -9.54 -1.46
N ALA A 430 3.25 -9.64 -0.31
CA ALA A 430 3.14 -8.67 0.78
C ALA A 430 4.51 -8.17 1.20
N HIS A 431 4.67 -6.86 1.37
CA HIS A 431 5.84 -6.23 1.97
C HIS A 431 5.57 -5.98 3.45
N VAL A 432 6.50 -6.36 4.32
CA VAL A 432 6.35 -6.30 5.77
C VAL A 432 7.55 -5.58 6.35
N MET A 433 7.30 -4.55 7.15
CA MET A 433 8.31 -3.88 7.94
C MET A 433 7.80 -3.72 9.36
N LEU A 434 8.56 -4.20 10.33
CA LEU A 434 8.22 -4.20 11.75
C LEU A 434 9.44 -3.78 12.56
N VAL A 435 9.20 -3.05 13.63
CA VAL A 435 10.21 -2.71 14.63
C VAL A 435 9.62 -2.94 16.02
N VAL A 436 10.41 -3.53 16.91
CA VAL A 436 10.03 -3.80 18.30
C VAL A 436 11.20 -3.46 19.23
N LYS A 437 10.91 -2.98 20.44
CA LYS A 437 11.91 -2.65 21.46
C LYS A 437 11.40 -2.93 22.86
N ASP A 438 12.32 -2.76 23.82
CA ASP A 438 12.06 -2.87 25.27
C ASP A 438 11.49 -4.24 25.67
N LEU A 439 11.81 -5.28 24.89
CA LEU A 439 11.46 -6.67 25.21
C LEU A 439 12.17 -7.11 26.49
N SER A 440 11.58 -8.09 27.18
CA SER A 440 12.16 -8.69 28.38
C SER A 440 13.46 -9.48 28.12
N GLY A 441 13.77 -9.79 26.86
CA GLY A 441 14.97 -10.44 26.40
C GLY A 441 15.00 -10.57 24.87
N PRO A 442 15.95 -11.34 24.31
CA PRO A 442 15.99 -11.61 22.88
C PRO A 442 14.71 -12.26 22.35
N ILE A 443 14.41 -11.99 21.07
CA ILE A 443 13.29 -12.60 20.36
C ILE A 443 13.57 -14.10 20.17
N ASP A 444 12.68 -14.96 20.66
CA ASP A 444 12.74 -16.42 20.46
C ASP A 444 11.99 -16.85 19.20
N ALA A 445 10.87 -16.16 18.90
CA ALA A 445 10.05 -16.40 17.71
C ALA A 445 9.22 -15.17 17.36
N ALA A 446 8.85 -15.06 16.10
CA ALA A 446 7.94 -14.04 15.60
C ALA A 446 7.04 -14.60 14.50
N HIS A 447 5.75 -14.27 14.55
CA HIS A 447 4.74 -14.83 13.66
C HIS A 447 3.69 -13.80 13.27
N ILE A 448 3.04 -14.04 12.12
CA ILE A 448 1.70 -13.53 11.84
C ILE A 448 0.71 -14.68 12.06
N HIS A 449 -0.27 -14.47 12.92
CA HIS A 449 -1.32 -15.42 13.25
C HIS A 449 -2.65 -15.03 12.60
N ASN A 450 -3.56 -16.00 12.51
CA ASN A 450 -4.90 -15.81 11.95
C ASN A 450 -6.02 -15.86 13.02
N ALA A 451 -6.32 -14.71 13.65
CA ALA A 451 -7.56 -14.53 14.41
C ALA A 451 -7.97 -13.04 14.49
N VAL A 452 -9.26 -12.83 14.80
CA VAL A 452 -9.79 -11.51 15.16
C VAL A 452 -9.23 -11.02 16.50
N ALA A 453 -9.30 -9.71 16.73
CA ALA A 453 -8.85 -9.07 17.95
C ALA A 453 -9.42 -9.76 19.22
N GLY A 454 -8.54 -10.01 20.19
CA GLY A 454 -8.89 -10.64 21.46
C GLY A 454 -9.03 -12.17 21.43
N MET A 455 -8.70 -12.83 20.31
CA MET A 455 -8.65 -14.28 20.19
C MET A 455 -7.25 -14.77 19.80
N ASN A 456 -6.90 -16.00 20.19
CA ASN A 456 -5.67 -16.66 19.75
C ASN A 456 -5.94 -17.46 18.46
N GLY A 457 -5.05 -17.32 17.48
CA GLY A 457 -5.09 -17.99 16.18
C GLY A 457 -3.90 -18.91 15.93
N GLY A 458 -3.97 -19.69 14.86
CA GLY A 458 -2.82 -20.46 14.37
C GLY A 458 -1.77 -19.55 13.74
N VAL A 459 -0.56 -20.08 13.52
CA VAL A 459 0.47 -19.36 12.76
C VAL A 459 0.11 -19.43 11.28
N GLU A 460 -0.03 -18.27 10.63
CA GLU A 460 -0.16 -18.16 9.19
C GLU A 460 1.22 -17.99 8.53
N PHE A 461 2.05 -17.08 9.06
CA PHE A 461 3.39 -16.81 8.54
C PHE A 461 4.43 -16.79 9.65
N ASN A 462 5.61 -17.34 9.36
CA ASN A 462 6.75 -17.31 10.27
C ASN A 462 7.71 -16.19 9.86
N LEU A 463 7.93 -15.23 10.77
CA LEU A 463 8.79 -14.06 10.56
C LEU A 463 10.12 -14.18 11.30
N SER A 464 10.32 -15.26 12.06
CA SER A 464 11.43 -15.44 12.99
C SER A 464 12.79 -15.20 12.33
N SER A 465 13.01 -15.72 11.12
CA SER A 465 14.29 -15.59 10.39
C SER A 465 14.59 -14.18 9.88
N TRP A 466 13.67 -13.23 10.02
CA TRP A 466 13.86 -11.84 9.62
C TRP A 466 14.45 -10.98 10.72
N PHE A 467 14.44 -11.48 11.96
CA PHE A 467 15.07 -10.85 13.12
C PHE A 467 16.46 -11.42 13.34
N SER A 468 17.36 -10.61 13.91
CA SER A 468 18.68 -11.04 14.37
C SER A 468 18.60 -11.98 15.58
N MET A 469 17.55 -11.82 16.41
CA MET A 469 17.33 -12.58 17.65
C MET A 469 18.44 -12.45 18.70
N THR A 470 19.18 -11.33 18.68
CA THR A 470 20.34 -11.16 19.56
C THR A 470 20.11 -10.19 20.70
N GLU A 471 19.29 -9.17 20.48
CA GLU A 471 19.02 -8.08 21.43
C GLU A 471 17.54 -8.07 21.83
N ASN A 472 17.20 -7.25 22.83
CA ASN A 472 15.83 -7.04 23.28
C ASN A 472 15.05 -5.99 22.45
N TYR A 473 15.57 -5.67 21.28
CA TYR A 473 14.98 -4.83 20.27
C TYR A 473 15.45 -5.34 18.91
N ASP A 474 14.63 -5.18 17.88
CA ASP A 474 15.01 -5.60 16.53
C ASP A 474 14.02 -5.06 15.48
N GLY A 475 14.39 -5.17 14.21
CA GLY A 475 13.59 -4.79 13.07
C GLY A 475 13.57 -5.89 12.01
N ALA A 476 12.38 -6.22 11.51
CA ALA A 476 12.19 -7.17 10.42
C ALA A 476 11.70 -6.43 9.17
N TYR A 477 12.39 -6.65 8.05
CA TYR A 477 12.10 -6.01 6.77
C TYR A 477 12.15 -7.08 5.67
N GLY A 478 11.00 -7.47 5.13
CA GLY A 478 10.92 -8.63 4.25
C GLY A 478 9.67 -8.68 3.40
N TYR A 479 9.56 -9.75 2.61
CA TYR A 479 8.45 -9.99 1.71
C TYR A 479 7.90 -11.39 1.93
N LEU A 480 6.58 -11.50 1.95
CA LEU A 480 5.85 -12.76 1.81
C LEU A 480 5.41 -12.88 0.36
N THR A 481 5.72 -13.99 -0.31
CA THR A 481 5.52 -14.15 -1.75
C THR A 481 4.76 -15.44 -2.05
N ALA A 482 4.19 -15.54 -3.25
CA ALA A 482 3.56 -16.77 -3.73
C ALA A 482 4.53 -17.94 -3.93
N ASP A 483 5.85 -17.66 -3.97
CA ASP A 483 6.89 -18.68 -4.12
C ASP A 483 7.39 -19.23 -2.77
N ASP A 484 6.97 -18.64 -1.65
CA ASP A 484 7.36 -19.10 -0.32
C ASP A 484 6.71 -20.44 0.04
N ALA A 485 7.33 -21.17 0.98
CA ALA A 485 6.81 -22.46 1.46
C ALA A 485 5.39 -22.35 2.02
N THR A 486 5.09 -21.21 2.69
CA THR A 486 3.72 -20.80 3.00
C THR A 486 3.38 -19.61 2.10
N PRO A 487 2.71 -19.83 0.96
CA PRO A 487 2.60 -18.83 -0.07
C PRO A 487 1.62 -17.72 0.31
N MET A 488 2.01 -16.46 0.08
CA MET A 488 1.06 -15.36 0.05
C MET A 488 0.10 -15.56 -1.13
N ASN A 489 -1.21 -15.51 -0.86
CA ASN A 489 -2.24 -15.78 -1.85
C ASN A 489 -3.55 -15.08 -1.48
N ALA A 490 -4.54 -15.12 -2.38
CA ALA A 490 -5.85 -14.48 -2.19
C ALA A 490 -6.59 -14.90 -0.91
N ALA A 491 -6.42 -16.13 -0.43
CA ALA A 491 -7.05 -16.58 0.81
C ALA A 491 -6.37 -15.96 2.05
N ALA A 492 -5.04 -15.84 2.03
CA ALA A 492 -4.30 -15.12 3.07
C ALA A 492 -4.63 -13.63 3.06
N GLU A 493 -4.65 -12.99 1.88
CA GLU A 493 -5.08 -11.59 1.72
C GLU A 493 -6.48 -11.35 2.28
N THR A 494 -7.44 -12.25 2.02
CA THR A 494 -8.80 -12.10 2.54
C THR A 494 -8.83 -12.06 4.08
N LYS A 495 -7.94 -12.80 4.77
CA LYS A 495 -7.81 -12.74 6.23
C LYS A 495 -7.29 -11.37 6.68
N PHE A 496 -6.28 -10.82 5.99
CA PHE A 496 -5.80 -9.45 6.26
C PHE A 496 -6.95 -8.44 6.10
N ARG A 497 -7.68 -8.49 4.98
CA ARG A 497 -8.80 -7.59 4.69
C ARG A 497 -9.95 -7.71 5.69
N ASN A 498 -10.17 -8.88 6.27
CA ASN A 498 -11.20 -9.11 7.28
C ASN A 498 -10.74 -8.73 8.71
N ASN A 499 -9.55 -8.15 8.89
CA ASN A 499 -8.93 -7.86 10.19
C ASN A 499 -8.75 -9.12 11.06
N GLU A 500 -8.49 -10.27 10.42
CA GLU A 500 -8.30 -11.57 11.07
C GLU A 500 -6.82 -11.95 11.20
N MET A 501 -5.91 -10.97 11.16
CA MET A 501 -4.47 -11.20 11.20
C MET A 501 -3.83 -10.38 12.32
N TYR A 502 -2.85 -10.96 13.02
CA TYR A 502 -2.07 -10.24 14.03
C TYR A 502 -0.62 -10.68 14.06
N VAL A 503 0.28 -9.74 14.35
CA VAL A 503 1.68 -10.01 14.63
C VAL A 503 1.84 -10.36 16.11
N ASN A 504 2.67 -11.35 16.41
CA ASN A 504 3.04 -11.74 17.78
C ASN A 504 4.55 -11.96 17.87
N ILE A 505 5.18 -11.40 18.91
CA ILE A 505 6.62 -11.52 19.18
C ILE A 505 6.80 -12.21 20.53
N HIS A 506 7.64 -13.25 20.53
CA HIS A 506 7.86 -14.13 21.67
C HIS A 506 9.26 -13.94 22.25
N THR A 507 9.38 -14.07 23.56
CA THR A 507 10.66 -14.07 24.29
C THR A 507 10.69 -15.23 25.27
N ALA A 508 11.88 -15.55 25.80
CA ALA A 508 12.03 -16.63 26.77
C ALA A 508 11.18 -16.46 28.03
N ALA A 509 10.92 -15.21 28.46
CA ALA A 509 10.06 -14.93 29.61
C ALA A 509 8.56 -15.02 29.27
N ASN A 510 8.20 -14.84 28.00
CA ASN A 510 6.83 -14.84 27.50
C ASN A 510 6.71 -15.74 26.25
N PRO A 511 6.80 -17.07 26.42
CA PRO A 511 6.83 -18.01 25.30
C PRO A 511 5.54 -18.03 24.47
N ASP A 512 4.41 -17.64 25.06
CA ASP A 512 3.12 -17.54 24.36
C ASP A 512 2.94 -16.20 23.60
N GLY A 513 3.85 -15.24 23.82
CA GLY A 513 3.82 -13.89 23.24
C GLY A 513 4.10 -12.83 24.31
N GLU A 514 5.03 -11.91 24.04
CA GLU A 514 5.27 -10.72 24.87
C GLU A 514 4.48 -9.50 24.37
N VAL A 515 4.42 -9.31 23.05
CA VAL A 515 3.67 -8.22 22.42
C VAL A 515 2.90 -8.69 21.19
N ARG A 516 1.66 -8.19 21.07
CA ARG A 516 0.75 -8.44 19.95
C ARG A 516 0.32 -7.14 19.31
N GLY A 517 0.03 -7.21 18.01
CA GLY A 517 -0.66 -6.15 17.28
C GLY A 517 -1.52 -6.69 16.16
N GLN A 518 -2.80 -6.31 16.13
CA GLN A 518 -3.63 -6.62 14.96
C GLN A 518 -3.08 -5.93 13.71
N VAL A 519 -3.14 -6.62 12.58
CA VAL A 519 -2.86 -6.05 11.26
C VAL A 519 -4.15 -5.45 10.74
N LEU A 520 -4.26 -4.13 10.82
CA LEU A 520 -5.49 -3.40 10.50
C LEU A 520 -5.32 -2.62 9.19
N ARG A 521 -6.35 -2.64 8.35
CA ARG A 521 -6.34 -1.92 7.08
C ARG A 521 -6.24 -0.40 7.32
N GLY A 522 -5.34 0.26 6.59
CA GLY A 522 -4.98 1.65 6.83
C GLY A 522 -4.16 1.85 8.11
N SER A 523 -4.15 3.07 8.66
CA SER A 523 -3.53 3.39 9.95
C SER A 523 -4.58 3.72 10.99
N GLU A 524 -4.35 3.33 12.24
CA GLU A 524 -5.06 3.93 13.37
C GLU A 524 -4.73 5.42 13.43
N CYS A 525 -5.66 6.26 12.98
CA CYS A 525 -5.60 7.71 13.07
C CYS A 525 -5.91 8.16 14.50
N VAL A 526 -5.04 7.79 15.43
CA VAL A 526 -5.15 8.14 16.85
C VAL A 526 -3.95 8.98 17.20
N GLN A 527 -4.18 10.22 17.62
CA GLN A 527 -3.13 11.06 18.15
C GLN A 527 -2.89 10.69 19.61
N GLU A 528 -1.68 10.26 19.93
CA GLU A 528 -1.25 10.22 21.33
C GLU A 528 -0.84 11.64 21.72
N THR A 529 -1.76 12.37 22.34
CA THR A 529 -1.41 13.65 22.96
C THR A 529 -1.06 13.39 24.42
N LEU A 530 0.18 13.71 24.79
CA LEU A 530 0.42 14.14 26.16
C LEU A 530 -0.36 15.44 26.31
N GLY A 531 -1.39 15.44 27.15
CA GLY A 531 -2.12 16.66 27.48
C GLY A 531 -1.12 17.75 27.88
N LEU A 532 -1.37 18.97 27.41
CA LEU A 532 -0.56 20.15 27.69
C LEU A 532 -0.04 20.13 29.13
N SER A 533 1.27 20.25 29.28
CA SER A 533 1.91 20.49 30.57
C SER A 533 1.41 21.83 31.13
N GLU A 534 0.35 21.80 31.91
CA GLU A 534 0.11 22.78 32.98
C GLU A 534 -0.18 22.04 34.28
N ASN A 535 0.75 22.23 35.21
CA ASN A 535 0.84 21.74 36.59
C ASN A 535 1.32 20.29 36.77
N GLU A 536 2.60 20.21 37.16
CA GLU A 536 3.22 19.16 37.99
C GLU A 536 2.52 18.99 39.37
N ALA A 537 1.19 19.07 39.44
CA ALA A 537 0.42 18.96 40.68
C ALA A 537 -0.71 17.91 40.65
N LEU A 538 -0.88 17.13 39.57
CA LEU A 538 -1.97 16.13 39.50
C LEU A 538 -1.54 14.68 39.23
N ASN A 539 -0.25 14.34 39.25
CA ASN A 539 0.23 12.95 39.33
C ASN A 539 0.06 12.34 40.75
N GLN A 540 -1.14 12.45 41.35
CA GLN A 540 -1.54 11.74 42.58
C GLN A 540 -3.03 11.39 42.64
N ASN A 541 -3.71 11.12 41.51
CA ASN A 541 -5.08 10.63 41.54
C ASN A 541 -5.28 9.42 40.64
N SER A 542 -4.78 8.26 41.05
CA SER A 542 -5.24 7.00 40.46
C SER A 542 -6.75 6.84 40.72
N LEU A 543 -7.58 7.04 39.69
CA LEU A 543 -9.00 6.70 39.75
C LEU A 543 -9.15 5.19 39.87
N THR A 544 -9.73 4.73 40.97
CA THR A 544 -10.13 3.32 41.14
C THR A 544 -11.65 3.21 41.14
N ALA A 545 -12.18 2.17 40.49
CA ALA A 545 -13.61 1.94 40.40
C ALA A 545 -13.95 0.54 40.93
N TYR A 546 -14.69 0.46 42.05
CA TYR A 546 -15.01 -0.80 42.72
C TYR A 546 -16.43 -0.84 43.31
N PRO A 547 -17.06 -2.02 43.39
CA PRO A 547 -16.60 -3.28 42.82
C PRO A 547 -16.65 -3.26 41.29
N ASN A 548 -15.69 -3.91 40.64
CA ASN A 548 -15.68 -4.12 39.20
C ASN A 548 -15.21 -5.56 38.93
N PRO A 549 -16.08 -6.47 38.45
CA PRO A 549 -17.44 -6.24 37.96
C PRO A 549 -18.47 -5.79 39.03
N THR A 550 -19.52 -5.08 38.62
CA THR A 550 -20.65 -4.62 39.48
C THR A 550 -22.00 -5.11 38.96
N SER A 551 -23.02 -5.14 39.83
CA SER A 551 -24.42 -5.42 39.47
C SER A 551 -25.38 -4.28 39.77
N ASP A 552 -25.03 -3.37 40.69
CA ASP A 552 -25.92 -2.32 41.21
C ASP A 552 -25.27 -0.94 41.14
N LYS A 553 -24.06 -0.76 41.70
CA LYS A 553 -23.36 0.52 41.74
C LYS A 553 -21.87 0.35 41.67
N ILE A 554 -21.18 1.37 41.19
CA ILE A 554 -19.73 1.44 41.27
C ILE A 554 -19.33 2.66 42.09
N THR A 555 -18.34 2.47 42.96
CA THR A 555 -17.72 3.53 43.76
C THR A 555 -16.43 3.92 43.08
N LEU A 556 -16.31 5.21 42.80
CA LEU A 556 -15.13 5.86 42.28
C LEU A 556 -14.37 6.38 43.49
N SER A 557 -13.09 6.04 43.62
CA SER A 557 -12.22 6.55 44.66
C SER A 557 -10.99 7.20 44.06
N PHE A 558 -10.67 8.39 44.54
CA PHE A 558 -9.54 9.22 44.16
C PHE A 558 -8.63 9.44 45.38
N GLU A 559 -7.32 9.24 45.25
CA GLU A 559 -6.38 9.32 46.38
C GLU A 559 -6.33 10.70 47.05
N LYS A 560 -6.40 11.81 46.28
CA LYS A 560 -6.51 13.20 46.74
C LYS A 560 -7.22 14.11 45.72
N PHE A 561 -8.53 14.27 45.85
CA PHE A 561 -9.29 15.16 44.98
C PHE A 561 -9.50 16.55 45.61
N ASN A 562 -9.07 17.62 44.92
CA ASN A 562 -9.31 19.00 45.34
C ASN A 562 -9.79 19.82 44.13
N GLY A 563 -11.10 19.87 43.90
CA GLY A 563 -11.70 20.54 42.74
C GLY A 563 -13.14 20.09 42.45
N GLU A 564 -13.62 20.37 41.23
CA GLU A 564 -14.85 19.83 40.66
C GLU A 564 -14.50 19.12 39.34
N MET A 565 -14.93 17.86 39.17
CA MET A 565 -14.58 17.04 38.01
C MET A 565 -15.84 16.40 37.44
N THR A 566 -15.96 16.46 36.12
CA THR A 566 -17.03 15.78 35.39
C THR A 566 -16.59 14.37 35.04
N VAL A 567 -17.39 13.39 35.46
CA VAL A 567 -17.24 11.99 35.10
C VAL A 567 -18.35 11.55 34.16
N GLN A 568 -17.99 10.83 33.11
CA GLN A 568 -18.91 10.31 32.10
C GLN A 568 -18.85 8.79 32.09
N LEU A 569 -20.01 8.15 32.11
CA LEU A 569 -20.15 6.74 31.78
C LEU A 569 -20.57 6.64 30.32
N VAL A 570 -19.80 5.93 29.51
CA VAL A 570 -20.05 5.71 28.08
C VAL A 570 -20.19 4.22 27.78
N ASP A 571 -20.99 3.87 26.78
CA ASP A 571 -21.01 2.51 26.24
C ASP A 571 -19.83 2.25 25.28
N ILE A 572 -19.69 1.01 24.80
CA ILE A 572 -18.61 0.60 23.88
C ILE A 572 -18.63 1.30 22.52
N PHE A 573 -19.75 1.95 22.17
CA PHE A 573 -19.87 2.72 20.93
C PHE A 573 -19.60 4.21 21.14
N GLY A 574 -19.16 4.60 22.35
CA GLY A 574 -18.82 5.98 22.70
C GLY A 574 -20.01 6.85 23.06
N LYS A 575 -21.23 6.29 23.19
CA LYS A 575 -22.41 7.05 23.59
C LYS A 575 -22.39 7.31 25.08
N VAL A 576 -22.54 8.58 25.46
CA VAL A 576 -22.67 8.99 26.87
C VAL A 576 -23.99 8.50 27.46
N ILE A 577 -23.90 7.61 28.45
CA ILE A 577 -25.01 7.02 29.19
C ILE A 577 -25.38 7.89 30.39
N GLN A 578 -24.37 8.38 31.10
CA GLN A 578 -24.56 9.24 32.27
C GLN A 578 -23.40 10.24 32.40
N THR A 579 -23.70 11.43 32.92
CA THR A 579 -22.69 12.43 33.29
C THR A 579 -22.94 12.86 34.73
N LYS A 580 -21.88 12.96 35.53
CA LYS A 580 -21.96 13.35 36.94
C LYS A 580 -20.79 14.25 37.32
N SER A 581 -21.10 15.37 37.98
CA SER A 581 -20.08 16.21 38.60
C SER A 581 -19.75 15.70 40.00
N ILE A 582 -18.45 15.60 40.33
CA ILE A 582 -17.93 15.08 41.59
C ILE A 582 -17.12 16.18 42.30
N LYS A 583 -17.37 16.33 43.60
CA LYS A 583 -16.73 17.30 44.51
C LYS A 583 -16.05 16.65 45.72
N ALA A 584 -15.96 15.32 45.74
CA ALA A 584 -15.48 14.54 46.87
C ALA A 584 -14.57 13.41 46.39
N ASN A 585 -13.68 12.93 47.27
CA ASN A 585 -12.75 11.83 46.98
C ASN A 585 -13.45 10.51 46.63
N ASP A 586 -14.70 10.34 47.05
CA ASP A 586 -15.52 9.19 46.68
C ASP A 586 -16.83 9.63 46.04
N ALA A 587 -17.22 8.93 44.97
CA ALA A 587 -18.52 9.12 44.33
C ALA A 587 -19.09 7.80 43.85
N THR A 588 -20.42 7.67 43.85
CA THR A 588 -21.08 6.48 43.32
C THR A 588 -21.76 6.75 41.98
N ILE A 589 -21.73 5.76 41.10
CA ILE A 589 -22.53 5.71 39.87
C ILE A 589 -23.48 4.53 39.97
N ASP A 590 -24.76 4.79 39.73
CA ASP A 590 -25.80 3.77 39.73
C ASP A 590 -25.80 3.05 38.38
N MET A 591 -25.62 1.74 38.43
CA MET A 591 -25.55 0.84 37.29
C MET A 591 -26.77 -0.08 37.22
N SER A 592 -27.69 -0.01 38.19
CA SER A 592 -28.75 -1.01 38.42
C SER A 592 -29.69 -1.19 37.22
N ASN A 593 -29.93 -0.10 36.48
CA ASN A 593 -30.86 -0.08 35.34
C ASN A 593 -30.15 -0.24 33.98
N LEU A 594 -28.85 -0.52 33.98
CA LEU A 594 -28.08 -0.70 32.75
C LEU A 594 -28.00 -2.19 32.37
N PRO A 595 -28.10 -2.52 31.07
CA PRO A 595 -27.86 -3.88 30.58
C PRO A 595 -26.49 -4.43 31.00
N SER A 596 -26.40 -5.76 31.14
CA SER A 596 -25.12 -6.44 31.31
C SER A 596 -24.22 -6.15 30.11
N GLY A 597 -22.98 -5.75 30.35
CA GLY A 597 -22.11 -5.26 29.28
C GLY A 597 -20.85 -4.56 29.79
N VAL A 598 -20.01 -4.14 28.85
CA VAL A 598 -18.83 -3.32 29.13
C VAL A 598 -19.18 -1.86 28.95
N TYR A 599 -18.76 -1.04 29.90
CA TYR A 599 -18.87 0.41 29.87
C TYR A 599 -17.48 1.00 30.08
N MET A 600 -17.26 2.21 29.59
CA MET A 600 -16.05 2.97 29.90
C MET A 600 -16.43 4.14 30.78
N LEU A 601 -15.64 4.36 31.81
CA LEU A 601 -15.77 5.49 32.70
C LEU A 601 -14.66 6.48 32.39
N LYS A 602 -15.03 7.73 32.07
CA LYS A 602 -14.12 8.80 31.68
C LYS A 602 -14.12 9.89 32.73
N ALA A 603 -12.95 10.24 33.26
CA ALA A 603 -12.76 11.27 34.29
C ALA A 603 -11.54 12.12 33.95
N GLY A 604 -11.73 13.28 33.32
CA GLY A 604 -10.61 14.02 32.71
C GLY A 604 -9.93 13.18 31.61
N ASN A 605 -8.63 12.93 31.76
CA ASN A 605 -7.84 12.08 30.86
C ASN A 605 -7.85 10.60 31.26
N ASP A 606 -8.32 10.27 32.47
CA ASP A 606 -8.34 8.90 32.95
C ASP A 606 -9.56 8.15 32.40
N VAL A 607 -9.32 6.92 31.93
CA VAL A 607 -10.36 6.02 31.44
C VAL A 607 -10.24 4.68 32.14
N THR A 608 -11.34 4.20 32.72
CA THR A 608 -11.39 2.88 33.37
C THR A 608 -12.55 2.06 32.82
N ARG A 609 -12.28 0.81 32.48
CA ARG A 609 -13.28 -0.16 32.01
C ARG A 609 -14.15 -0.65 33.16
N ILE A 610 -15.47 -0.61 33.02
CA ILE A 610 -16.45 -1.14 33.98
C ILE A 610 -17.19 -2.33 33.37
N ILE A 611 -17.32 -3.41 34.13
CA ILE A 611 -18.07 -4.60 33.73
C ILE A 611 -19.38 -4.65 34.54
N LYS A 612 -20.52 -4.50 33.87
CA LYS A 612 -21.85 -4.72 34.45
C LYS A 612 -22.26 -6.17 34.26
N LYS A 613 -22.49 -6.87 35.37
CA LYS A 613 -23.07 -8.22 35.40
C LYS A 613 -24.58 -8.18 35.34
#